data_AF-A0A7X7NT65-F1
#
_entry.id   AF-A0A7X7NT65-F1
#
_cell.length_a   1.000
_cell.length_b   1.000
_cell.length_c   1.000
_cell.angle_alpha   90.00
_cell.angle_beta   90.00
_cell.angle_gamma   90.00
#
_symmetry.space_group_name_H-M   'P 1'
#
loop_
_entity.id
_entity.type
_entity.pdbx_description
1 polymer ?
#
loop_
_entity_poly.entity_id
_entity_poly.type
_entity_poly.pdbx_seq_one_letter_code
_entity_poly.pdbx_strand_id
1 'polypeptide(L)'
;FNIIRGKGKILWRAFILPALTTAVPLIIWLLIVLTGAFGFTSKTPEDASVEKVSIRYSNTYGAFLTGENKPFIFELDDEKDTALMFNLYETTVAPDNPGLSVPRTLESLEQLRDYLEERYAATYDDGFGTYRIWYSDTYITLFFSDGTIKERLLPMPMIFTNDDYRELLRQNKQFYMAELAASASMSTVYTLVDMETGPLLTEKDQAKWVEPLMKLKAYDDQYYDAILRNLMSHAASVYAVADDTLYLEALKTAPMRIKVSLDLPREVDDNREDFDLIIPFDPNRDIRLAKIVEEALNIIEDRPLKER
;
A
#
# COMPACT_ATOMS: atom_id res chain seq x y z
N PHE A 1 50.04 38.75 -17.59
CA PHE A 1 50.22 37.79 -16.49
C PHE A 1 51.67 37.32 -16.55
N ASN A 2 52.49 37.54 -15.52
CA ASN A 2 53.89 37.10 -15.50
C ASN A 2 54.19 36.58 -14.09
N ILE A 3 54.10 35.26 -13.90
CA ILE A 3 54.05 34.60 -12.58
C ILE A 3 55.35 34.75 -11.79
N ILE A 4 56.47 35.09 -12.46
CA ILE A 4 57.80 35.14 -11.84
C ILE A 4 58.12 36.51 -11.20
N ARG A 5 57.39 37.58 -11.49
CA ARG A 5 57.73 38.95 -11.01
C ARG A 5 56.79 39.58 -9.97
N GLY A 6 55.87 38.81 -9.37
CA GLY A 6 55.15 39.22 -8.15
C GLY A 6 54.38 40.56 -8.21
N LYS A 7 54.09 41.09 -9.41
CA LYS A 7 53.32 42.33 -9.60
C LYS A 7 52.00 42.03 -10.30
N GLY A 8 51.05 41.55 -9.52
CA GLY A 8 49.64 41.47 -9.89
C GLY A 8 48.80 41.29 -8.63
N LYS A 9 47.95 42.28 -8.30
CA LYS A 9 46.93 42.08 -7.28
C LYS A 9 45.91 41.09 -7.86
N ILE A 10 45.94 39.85 -7.39
CA ILE A 10 44.89 38.88 -7.69
C ILE A 10 43.59 39.46 -7.11
N LEU A 11 42.64 39.75 -7.99
CA LEU A 11 41.29 40.16 -7.62
C LEU A 11 40.55 38.94 -7.07
N TRP A 12 40.89 38.53 -5.86
CA TRP A 12 40.30 37.38 -5.17
C TRP A 12 38.77 37.42 -5.14
N ARG A 13 38.18 38.62 -5.10
CA ARG A 13 36.72 38.83 -5.18
C ARG A 13 36.08 38.21 -6.42
N ALA A 14 36.78 38.18 -7.56
CA ALA A 14 36.27 37.57 -8.79
C ALA A 14 36.27 36.03 -8.74
N PHE A 15 37.05 35.41 -7.84
CA PHE A 15 37.10 33.96 -7.64
C PHE A 15 36.23 33.49 -6.47
N ILE A 16 35.95 34.36 -5.50
CA ILE A 16 35.10 34.04 -4.35
C ILE A 16 33.66 33.74 -4.76
N LEU A 17 33.07 34.55 -5.66
CA LEU A 17 31.68 34.37 -6.07
C LEU A 17 31.47 33.06 -6.87
N PRO A 18 32.29 32.73 -7.88
CA PRO A 18 32.22 31.43 -8.55
C PRO A 18 32.47 30.25 -7.59
N ALA A 19 33.47 30.36 -6.71
CA ALA A 19 33.77 29.29 -5.75
C ALA A 19 32.61 29.04 -4.77
N LEU A 20 31.93 30.09 -4.30
CA LEU A 20 30.73 29.95 -3.47
C LEU A 20 29.54 29.38 -4.25
N THR A 21 29.33 29.77 -5.50
CA THR A 21 28.24 29.21 -6.34
C THR A 21 28.41 27.72 -6.62
N THR A 22 29.64 27.20 -6.61
CA THR A 22 29.89 25.76 -6.78
C THR A 22 29.93 25.02 -5.44
N ALA A 23 30.52 25.64 -4.40
CA ALA A 23 30.68 25.01 -3.10
C ALA A 23 29.35 24.91 -2.33
N VAL A 24 28.46 25.90 -2.43
CA VAL A 24 27.18 25.89 -1.70
C VAL A 24 26.28 24.72 -2.12
N PRO A 25 26.02 24.46 -3.41
CA PRO A 25 25.27 23.27 -3.82
C PRO A 25 25.95 21.96 -3.41
N LEU A 26 27.28 21.89 -3.50
CA LEU A 26 28.04 20.70 -3.08
C LEU A 26 27.94 20.45 -1.57
N ILE A 27 28.01 21.51 -0.76
CA ILE A 27 27.86 21.44 0.70
C ILE A 27 26.42 21.07 1.06
N ILE A 28 25.43 21.63 0.39
CA ILE A 28 24.01 21.24 0.58
C ILE A 28 23.82 19.77 0.21
N TRP A 29 24.36 19.31 -0.91
CA TRP A 29 24.32 17.90 -1.32
C TRP A 29 25.03 17.00 -0.32
N LEU A 30 26.26 17.36 0.11
CA LEU A 30 27.00 16.64 1.14
C LEU A 30 26.25 16.62 2.47
N LEU A 31 25.56 17.70 2.85
CA LEU A 31 24.74 17.73 4.05
C LEU A 31 23.52 16.84 3.91
N ILE A 32 22.81 16.85 2.78
CA ILE A 32 21.68 15.93 2.53
C ILE A 32 22.15 14.47 2.59
N VAL A 33 23.27 14.17 1.95
CA VAL A 33 23.92 12.86 1.97
C VAL A 33 24.33 12.47 3.39
N LEU A 34 25.10 13.29 4.08
CA LEU A 34 25.64 12.98 5.42
C LEU A 34 24.57 12.94 6.50
N THR A 35 23.53 13.78 6.41
CA THR A 35 22.43 13.80 7.39
C THR A 35 21.37 12.74 7.12
N GLY A 36 21.36 12.15 5.92
CA GLY A 36 20.31 11.22 5.53
C GLY A 36 18.94 11.86 5.50
N ALA A 37 18.86 13.18 5.34
CA ALA A 37 17.61 13.87 5.08
C ALA A 37 16.89 13.12 3.94
N PHE A 38 15.61 12.79 4.14
CA PHE A 38 14.80 11.90 3.29
C PHE A 38 15.02 10.38 3.46
N GLY A 39 15.67 9.92 4.55
CA GLY A 39 15.72 8.50 4.93
C GLY A 39 16.90 7.71 4.36
N PHE A 40 17.93 8.39 3.88
CA PHE A 40 18.87 7.81 2.92
C PHE A 40 20.24 7.31 3.44
N THR A 41 20.59 7.37 4.73
CA THR A 41 21.96 7.00 5.16
C THR A 41 22.19 6.31 6.52
N SER A 42 21.19 5.93 7.32
CA SER A 42 21.50 5.08 8.49
C SER A 42 21.50 3.60 8.11
N LYS A 43 22.65 2.92 8.29
CA LYS A 43 22.78 1.45 8.23
C LYS A 43 21.85 0.80 9.23
N THR A 44 21.15 -0.26 8.85
CA THR A 44 20.30 -1.05 9.75
C THR A 44 21.17 -1.62 10.87
N PRO A 45 20.75 -1.55 12.14
CA PRO A 45 21.48 -2.19 13.23
C PRO A 45 21.64 -3.67 12.89
N GLU A 46 22.88 -4.18 12.92
CA GLU A 46 23.18 -5.58 12.57
C GLU A 46 22.80 -6.54 13.72
N ASP A 47 22.81 -6.06 14.97
CA ASP A 47 22.61 -6.88 16.17
C ASP A 47 21.26 -6.63 16.89
N ALA A 48 20.37 -5.79 16.34
CA ALA A 48 19.09 -5.47 16.97
C ALA A 48 17.92 -6.03 16.16
N SER A 49 17.02 -6.74 16.85
CA SER A 49 15.74 -7.20 16.27
C SER A 49 14.76 -6.04 16.12
N VAL A 50 13.83 -6.17 15.16
CA VAL A 50 12.69 -5.25 15.02
C VAL A 50 11.58 -5.68 15.96
N GLU A 51 11.24 -4.82 16.92
CA GLU A 51 10.17 -5.06 17.89
C GLU A 51 8.81 -4.59 17.38
N LYS A 52 8.80 -3.57 16.53
CA LYS A 52 7.56 -2.99 16.00
C LYS A 52 7.78 -2.40 14.61
N VAL A 53 6.79 -2.57 13.75
CA VAL A 53 6.70 -1.89 12.45
C VAL A 53 5.41 -1.08 12.41
N SER A 54 5.52 0.20 12.04
CA SER A 54 4.37 1.07 11.79
C SER A 54 4.33 1.42 10.31
N ILE A 55 3.23 1.11 9.65
CA ILE A 55 3.00 1.37 8.22
C ILE A 55 1.99 2.49 8.10
N ARG A 56 2.35 3.57 7.40
CA ARG A 56 1.42 4.67 7.11
C ARG A 56 0.86 4.49 5.71
N TYR A 57 -0.43 4.19 5.65
CA TYR A 57 -1.18 4.15 4.41
C TYR A 57 -1.59 5.56 3.99
N SER A 58 -1.18 5.97 2.79
CA SER A 58 -1.61 7.23 2.19
C SER A 58 -2.99 7.10 1.55
N ASN A 59 -3.74 8.20 1.52
CA ASN A 59 -5.01 8.30 0.81
C ASN A 59 -4.76 8.30 -0.71
N THR A 60 -4.56 7.13 -1.30
CA THR A 60 -4.34 7.03 -2.73
C THR A 60 -5.25 5.97 -3.31
N TYR A 61 -5.99 6.36 -4.34
CA TYR A 61 -6.88 5.55 -5.18
C TYR A 61 -7.91 4.69 -4.45
N GLY A 62 -9.14 5.20 -4.27
CA GLY A 62 -10.24 4.37 -3.78
C GLY A 62 -11.55 5.07 -3.55
N ALA A 63 -11.53 6.37 -3.30
CA ALA A 63 -12.76 7.08 -3.00
C ALA A 63 -13.38 7.69 -4.27
N PHE A 64 -13.79 6.85 -5.23
CA PHE A 64 -14.56 7.34 -6.40
C PHE A 64 -15.91 7.95 -5.99
N LEU A 65 -16.43 7.62 -4.81
CA LEU A 65 -17.76 8.04 -4.36
C LEU A 65 -17.74 9.09 -3.24
N THR A 66 -16.86 8.96 -2.23
CA THR A 66 -16.94 9.83 -1.03
C THR A 66 -15.71 10.69 -0.72
N GLY A 67 -14.57 10.52 -1.41
CA GLY A 67 -13.33 11.27 -1.11
C GLY A 67 -12.73 11.08 0.30
N GLU A 68 -13.21 10.12 1.10
CA GLU A 68 -13.07 10.13 2.57
C GLU A 68 -12.07 9.13 3.19
N ASN A 69 -11.22 8.45 2.41
CA ASN A 69 -10.17 7.61 3.01
C ASN A 69 -9.13 8.49 3.72
N LYS A 70 -9.16 8.53 5.05
CA LYS A 70 -8.15 9.24 5.84
C LYS A 70 -6.89 8.40 5.91
N PRO A 71 -5.70 9.01 5.77
CA PRO A 71 -4.45 8.32 6.08
C PRO A 71 -4.52 7.73 7.49
N PHE A 72 -4.10 6.48 7.62
CA PHE A 72 -4.05 5.79 8.91
C PHE A 72 -2.71 5.08 9.07
N ILE A 73 -2.41 4.72 10.32
CA ILE A 73 -1.21 3.96 10.68
C ILE A 73 -1.68 2.60 11.15
N PHE A 74 -1.11 1.55 10.56
CA PHE A 74 -1.25 0.18 11.02
C PHE A 74 0.04 -0.24 11.72
N GLU A 75 -0.07 -0.92 12.83
CA GLU A 75 1.06 -1.32 13.66
C GLU A 75 1.14 -2.83 13.74
N LEU A 76 2.35 -3.35 13.60
CA LEU A 76 2.71 -4.76 13.77
C LEU A 76 3.68 -4.85 14.94
N ASP A 77 3.37 -5.68 15.91
CA ASP A 77 4.16 -5.92 17.11
C ASP A 77 4.35 -7.41 17.45
N ASP A 78 3.73 -8.32 16.69
CA ASP A 78 4.04 -9.76 16.75
C ASP A 78 5.38 -10.05 16.08
N GLU A 79 6.22 -10.87 16.74
CA GLU A 79 7.58 -11.19 16.31
C GLU A 79 7.64 -11.82 14.91
N LYS A 80 6.65 -12.65 14.54
CA LYS A 80 6.63 -13.28 13.22
C LYS A 80 6.26 -12.28 12.15
N ASP A 81 5.29 -11.42 12.42
CA ASP A 81 4.84 -10.40 11.48
C ASP A 81 5.91 -9.33 11.26
N THR A 82 6.57 -8.87 12.32
CA THR A 82 7.65 -7.90 12.23
C THR A 82 8.85 -8.47 11.48
N ALA A 83 9.17 -9.76 11.66
CA ALA A 83 10.22 -10.44 10.90
C ALA A 83 9.90 -10.51 9.39
N LEU A 84 8.67 -10.88 9.00
CA LEU A 84 8.28 -10.91 7.58
C LEU A 84 8.34 -9.52 6.95
N MET A 85 7.80 -8.49 7.63
CA MET A 85 7.91 -7.11 7.15
C MET A 85 9.36 -6.64 7.07
N PHE A 86 10.21 -7.09 7.98
CA PHE A 86 11.62 -6.77 7.94
C PHE A 86 12.35 -7.45 6.79
N ASN A 87 12.01 -8.69 6.43
CA ASN A 87 12.55 -9.35 5.22
C ASN A 87 12.18 -8.57 3.93
N LEU A 88 10.93 -8.09 3.85
CA LEU A 88 10.49 -7.21 2.76
C LEU A 88 11.33 -5.93 2.73
N TYR A 89 11.57 -5.33 3.90
CA TYR A 89 12.43 -4.16 4.02
C TYR A 89 13.87 -4.45 3.59
N GLU A 90 14.45 -5.57 4.04
CA GLU A 90 15.81 -5.96 3.69
C GLU A 90 15.99 -6.14 2.18
N THR A 91 15.00 -6.70 1.47
CA THR A 91 15.03 -6.76 0.00
C THR A 91 15.23 -5.38 -0.66
N THR A 92 14.69 -4.32 -0.03
CA THR A 92 14.82 -2.93 -0.52
C THR A 92 16.06 -2.20 0.00
N VAL A 93 16.80 -2.80 0.92
CA VAL A 93 18.00 -2.18 1.51
C VAL A 93 19.25 -3.05 1.44
N ALA A 94 19.15 -4.22 0.81
CA ALA A 94 20.23 -5.18 0.74
C ALA A 94 21.42 -4.65 -0.08
N PRO A 95 22.66 -4.92 0.37
CA PRO A 95 23.89 -4.41 -0.25
C PRO A 95 24.23 -5.09 -1.58
N ASP A 96 23.63 -6.23 -1.89
CA ASP A 96 23.77 -6.97 -3.16
C ASP A 96 22.88 -6.40 -4.28
N ASN A 97 22.04 -5.40 -3.97
CA ASN A 97 21.25 -4.69 -4.96
C ASN A 97 22.03 -3.47 -5.49
N PRO A 98 22.58 -3.54 -6.73
CA PRO A 98 23.53 -2.55 -7.26
C PRO A 98 22.93 -1.15 -7.38
N GLY A 99 21.59 -1.02 -7.35
CA GLY A 99 20.91 0.26 -7.36
C GLY A 99 21.00 1.05 -6.05
N LEU A 100 21.54 0.48 -4.97
CA LEU A 100 21.39 1.02 -3.60
C LEU A 100 22.70 1.29 -2.86
N SER A 101 23.83 1.36 -3.57
CA SER A 101 25.09 1.75 -2.93
C SER A 101 24.96 3.13 -2.30
N VAL A 102 25.08 3.21 -0.98
CA VAL A 102 24.99 4.45 -0.22
C VAL A 102 26.03 5.45 -0.75
N PRO A 103 25.67 6.72 -1.00
CA PRO A 103 24.37 7.35 -0.73
C PRO A 103 23.34 7.20 -1.86
N ARG A 104 22.08 7.05 -1.45
CA ARG A 104 20.93 6.93 -2.35
C ARG A 104 20.60 8.28 -3.02
N THR A 105 20.58 8.30 -4.34
CA THR A 105 20.18 9.42 -5.23
C THR A 105 18.79 9.15 -5.85
N LEU A 106 18.21 10.10 -6.59
CA LEU A 106 16.98 9.82 -7.37
C LEU A 106 17.18 8.63 -8.34
N GLU A 107 18.36 8.53 -8.94
CA GLU A 107 18.75 7.41 -9.82
C GLU A 107 18.75 6.07 -9.08
N SER A 108 19.15 6.04 -7.81
CA SER A 108 19.09 4.82 -6.97
C SER A 108 17.65 4.36 -6.69
N LEU A 109 16.71 5.29 -6.61
CA LEU A 109 15.29 4.97 -6.41
C LEU A 109 14.68 4.39 -7.69
N GLU A 110 15.01 4.95 -8.85
CA GLU A 110 14.59 4.42 -10.16
C GLU A 110 15.18 3.02 -10.38
N GLN A 111 16.47 2.83 -10.09
CA GLN A 111 17.11 1.50 -10.18
C GLN A 111 16.49 0.48 -9.23
N LEU A 112 16.10 0.87 -8.01
CA LEU A 112 15.37 0.00 -7.10
C LEU A 112 13.99 -0.37 -7.68
N ARG A 113 13.25 0.58 -8.25
CA ARG A 113 11.95 0.29 -8.88
C ARG A 113 12.10 -0.67 -10.04
N ASP A 114 13.05 -0.43 -10.94
CA ASP A 114 13.33 -1.32 -12.08
C ASP A 114 13.70 -2.74 -11.60
N TYR A 115 14.52 -2.84 -10.56
CA TYR A 115 14.89 -4.12 -9.94
C TYR A 115 13.66 -4.87 -9.39
N LEU A 116 12.79 -4.17 -8.64
CA LEU A 116 11.58 -4.78 -8.10
C LEU A 116 10.59 -5.17 -9.21
N GLU A 117 10.48 -4.37 -10.26
CA GLU A 117 9.67 -4.65 -11.44
C GLU A 117 10.14 -5.89 -12.19
N GLU A 118 11.46 -6.09 -12.32
CA GLU A 118 12.04 -7.27 -12.96
C GLU A 118 11.91 -8.52 -12.08
N ARG A 119 12.17 -8.39 -10.77
CA ARG A 119 12.20 -9.52 -9.83
C ARG A 119 10.81 -10.12 -9.58
N TYR A 120 9.77 -9.30 -9.54
CA TYR A 120 8.44 -9.68 -9.06
C TYR A 120 7.36 -9.58 -10.11
N ALA A 121 7.70 -9.68 -11.40
CA ALA A 121 6.75 -9.70 -12.50
C ALA A 121 5.67 -10.80 -12.32
N ALA A 122 4.45 -10.53 -12.78
CA ALA A 122 3.31 -11.44 -12.61
C ALA A 122 2.66 -11.78 -13.96
N THR A 123 2.35 -13.05 -14.17
CA THR A 123 1.66 -13.51 -15.38
C THR A 123 0.32 -14.15 -15.02
N TYR A 124 -0.77 -13.68 -15.62
CA TYR A 124 -2.13 -14.18 -15.39
C TYR A 124 -2.66 -14.97 -16.60
N ASP A 125 -3.69 -15.79 -16.36
CA ASP A 125 -4.38 -16.60 -17.38
C ASP A 125 -5.41 -15.80 -18.20
N ASP A 126 -5.13 -14.53 -18.46
CA ASP A 126 -6.03 -13.59 -19.14
C ASP A 126 -5.65 -13.32 -20.61
N GLY A 127 -4.50 -13.83 -21.05
CA GLY A 127 -4.00 -13.68 -22.42
C GLY A 127 -3.28 -12.36 -22.72
N PHE A 128 -3.09 -11.48 -21.74
CA PHE A 128 -2.41 -10.19 -21.91
C PHE A 128 -0.88 -10.26 -21.65
N GLY A 129 -0.39 -11.40 -21.17
CA GLY A 129 1.04 -11.65 -20.98
C GLY A 129 1.54 -11.27 -19.59
N THR A 130 2.82 -10.94 -19.49
CA THR A 130 3.46 -10.60 -18.20
C THR A 130 3.24 -9.13 -17.87
N TYR A 131 2.68 -8.87 -16.70
CA TYR A 131 2.45 -7.55 -16.15
C TYR A 131 3.67 -7.08 -15.36
N ARG A 132 4.11 -5.85 -15.65
CA ARG A 132 5.03 -5.12 -14.78
C ARG A 132 4.24 -4.42 -13.70
N ILE A 133 4.59 -4.64 -12.45
CA ILE A 133 3.85 -4.07 -11.32
C ILE A 133 4.48 -2.75 -10.89
N TRP A 134 3.63 -1.74 -10.78
CA TRP A 134 4.05 -0.43 -10.32
C TRP A 134 4.13 -0.38 -8.79
N TYR A 135 5.27 0.07 -8.24
CA TYR A 135 5.47 0.19 -6.79
C TYR A 135 5.25 1.61 -6.30
N SER A 136 4.30 1.76 -5.37
CA SER A 136 4.17 2.98 -4.57
C SER A 136 5.21 3.02 -3.46
N ASP A 137 5.73 4.21 -3.18
CA ASP A 137 6.58 4.40 -2.00
C ASP A 137 5.74 4.21 -0.73
N THR A 138 6.19 3.33 0.16
CA THR A 138 5.53 3.04 1.44
C THR A 138 6.27 3.77 2.56
N TYR A 139 5.52 4.48 3.41
CA TYR A 139 6.09 5.11 4.59
C TYR A 139 6.06 4.12 5.76
N ILE A 140 7.23 3.70 6.21
CA ILE A 140 7.39 2.75 7.32
C ILE A 140 8.23 3.36 8.44
N THR A 141 7.90 3.00 9.68
CA THR A 141 8.71 3.28 10.87
C THR A 141 9.08 1.95 11.53
N LEU A 142 10.37 1.67 11.63
CA LEU A 142 10.92 0.49 12.30
C LEU A 142 11.41 0.88 13.69
N PHE A 143 11.00 0.13 14.70
CA PHE A 143 11.46 0.26 16.07
C PHE A 143 12.31 -0.96 16.43
N PHE A 144 13.56 -0.72 16.80
CA PHE A 144 14.54 -1.77 17.13
C PHE A 144 14.66 -1.93 18.65
N SER A 145 15.04 -3.14 19.08
CA SER A 145 15.22 -3.50 20.49
C SER A 145 16.35 -2.74 21.21
N ASP A 146 17.28 -2.13 20.47
CA ASP A 146 18.31 -1.24 21.03
C ASP A 146 17.80 0.21 21.26
N GLY A 147 16.51 0.47 20.99
CA GLY A 147 15.88 1.78 21.07
C GLY A 147 16.06 2.63 19.80
N THR A 148 16.73 2.13 18.77
CA THR A 148 16.86 2.82 17.49
C THR A 148 15.50 2.89 16.80
N ILE A 149 15.17 4.07 16.25
CA ILE A 149 13.97 4.27 15.43
C ILE A 149 14.39 4.68 14.03
N LYS A 150 13.79 4.06 13.02
CA LYS A 150 14.02 4.39 11.62
C LYS A 150 12.75 4.66 10.86
N GLU A 151 12.62 5.89 10.39
CA GLU A 151 11.59 6.27 9.43
C GLU A 151 12.13 6.16 8.01
N ARG A 152 11.33 5.61 7.10
CA ARG A 152 11.69 5.37 5.71
C ARG A 152 10.48 5.61 4.79
N LEU A 153 10.77 6.14 3.61
CA LEU A 153 9.83 6.23 2.49
C LEU A 153 10.51 5.61 1.27
N LEU A 154 10.07 4.44 0.85
CA LEU A 154 10.70 3.68 -0.23
C LEU A 154 9.73 2.65 -0.83
N PRO A 155 9.93 2.21 -2.08
CA PRO A 155 9.10 1.17 -2.69
C PRO A 155 9.37 -0.16 -1.98
N MET A 156 8.32 -0.75 -1.42
CA MET A 156 8.38 -2.04 -0.73
C MET A 156 7.81 -3.14 -1.64
N PRO A 157 8.37 -4.37 -1.65
CA PRO A 157 7.85 -5.49 -2.43
C PRO A 157 6.59 -6.11 -1.79
N MET A 158 5.61 -5.28 -1.43
CA MET A 158 4.30 -5.70 -0.90
C MET A 158 3.43 -6.17 -2.06
N ILE A 159 3.77 -7.35 -2.59
CA ILE A 159 3.17 -7.93 -3.80
C ILE A 159 3.04 -9.45 -3.68
N PHE A 160 2.00 -10.04 -4.28
CA PHE A 160 1.75 -11.48 -4.15
C PHE A 160 2.81 -12.40 -4.74
N THR A 161 3.66 -11.93 -5.65
CA THR A 161 4.81 -12.75 -6.11
C THR A 161 5.92 -12.82 -5.06
N ASN A 162 5.84 -12.04 -3.98
CA ASN A 162 6.74 -12.10 -2.83
C ASN A 162 6.18 -13.03 -1.74
N ASP A 163 6.95 -14.04 -1.36
CA ASP A 163 6.56 -15.06 -0.40
C ASP A 163 6.35 -14.51 1.02
N ASP A 164 7.22 -13.58 1.49
CA ASP A 164 7.09 -12.98 2.81
C ASP A 164 5.81 -12.15 2.93
N TYR A 165 5.45 -11.41 1.87
CA TYR A 165 4.21 -10.65 1.83
C TYR A 165 2.98 -11.57 1.83
N ARG A 166 3.00 -12.66 1.05
CA ARG A 166 1.92 -13.65 1.06
C ARG A 166 1.76 -14.30 2.42
N GLU A 167 2.86 -14.73 3.06
CA GLU A 167 2.79 -15.33 4.39
C GLU A 167 2.18 -14.36 5.41
N LEU A 168 2.55 -13.07 5.35
CA LEU A 168 2.00 -12.06 6.24
C LEU A 168 0.47 -11.90 6.07
N LEU A 169 -0.03 -11.90 4.83
CA LEU A 169 -1.46 -11.86 4.55
C LEU A 169 -2.21 -13.11 5.04
N ARG A 170 -1.58 -14.29 4.89
CA ARG A 170 -2.14 -15.57 5.32
C ARG A 170 -2.30 -15.64 6.83
N GLN A 171 -1.30 -15.17 7.58
CA GLN A 171 -1.30 -15.29 9.05
C GLN A 171 -1.94 -14.10 9.78
N ASN A 172 -1.85 -12.87 9.24
CA ASN A 172 -2.36 -11.67 9.89
C ASN A 172 -3.53 -11.06 9.10
N LYS A 173 -4.76 -11.37 9.55
CA LYS A 173 -6.00 -10.87 8.94
C LYS A 173 -6.20 -9.37 9.10
N GLN A 174 -5.73 -8.78 10.19
CA GLN A 174 -5.86 -7.34 10.41
C GLN A 174 -4.94 -6.57 9.46
N PHE A 175 -3.72 -7.06 9.25
CA PHE A 175 -2.82 -6.54 8.21
C PHE A 175 -3.47 -6.65 6.83
N TYR A 176 -4.05 -7.79 6.51
CA TYR A 176 -4.75 -7.96 5.22
C TYR A 176 -5.94 -6.98 5.08
N MET A 177 -6.73 -6.76 6.13
CA MET A 177 -7.77 -5.72 6.12
C MET A 177 -7.20 -4.32 5.95
N ALA A 178 -6.06 -4.00 6.57
CA ALA A 178 -5.39 -2.72 6.42
C ALA A 178 -4.92 -2.48 4.97
N GLU A 179 -4.31 -3.50 4.34
CA GLU A 179 -3.94 -3.47 2.93
C GLU A 179 -5.15 -3.19 2.04
N LEU A 180 -6.27 -3.88 2.26
CA LEU A 180 -7.52 -3.68 1.50
C LEU A 180 -8.17 -2.30 1.74
N ALA A 181 -8.07 -1.78 2.96
CA ALA A 181 -8.58 -0.45 3.33
C ALA A 181 -7.80 0.69 2.64
N ALA A 182 -6.51 0.48 2.36
CA ALA A 182 -5.64 1.50 1.78
C ALA A 182 -5.93 1.82 0.31
N SER A 183 -6.69 0.97 -0.40
CA SER A 183 -7.22 1.08 -1.77
C SER A 183 -6.21 1.32 -2.92
N ALA A 184 -5.08 2.02 -2.70
CA ALA A 184 -3.94 2.12 -3.62
C ALA A 184 -3.20 0.80 -3.83
N SER A 185 -3.24 -0.09 -2.85
CA SER A 185 -2.76 -1.47 -2.98
C SER A 185 -3.56 -2.25 -4.03
N MET A 186 -4.78 -1.82 -4.38
CA MET A 186 -5.63 -2.59 -5.30
C MET A 186 -5.18 -2.53 -6.77
N SER A 187 -4.29 -1.61 -7.15
CA SER A 187 -3.66 -1.64 -8.48
C SER A 187 -2.53 -2.68 -8.58
N THR A 188 -2.03 -3.19 -7.44
CA THR A 188 -1.04 -4.28 -7.37
C THR A 188 -1.65 -5.61 -6.97
N VAL A 189 -2.96 -5.62 -6.70
CA VAL A 189 -3.70 -6.74 -6.10
C VAL A 189 -4.89 -7.11 -6.97
N TYR A 190 -4.74 -8.14 -7.82
CA TYR A 190 -5.89 -8.78 -8.48
C TYR A 190 -6.70 -9.51 -7.42
N THR A 191 -7.68 -8.81 -6.86
CA THR A 191 -8.63 -9.36 -5.89
C THR A 191 -9.93 -9.66 -6.58
N LEU A 192 -10.48 -10.82 -6.24
CA LEU A 192 -11.80 -11.25 -6.64
C LEU A 192 -12.72 -11.03 -5.44
N VAL A 193 -13.74 -10.21 -5.64
CA VAL A 193 -14.64 -9.75 -4.59
C VAL A 193 -16.03 -10.26 -4.89
N ASP A 194 -16.64 -10.96 -3.94
CA ASP A 194 -18.03 -11.41 -4.04
C ASP A 194 -18.82 -11.05 -2.78
N MET A 195 -20.15 -10.96 -2.93
CA MET A 195 -21.06 -10.73 -1.81
C MET A 195 -21.86 -11.99 -1.51
N GLU A 196 -21.81 -12.41 -0.25
CA GLU A 196 -22.52 -13.59 0.26
C GLU A 196 -23.58 -13.18 1.28
N THR A 197 -24.70 -13.91 1.29
CA THR A 197 -25.77 -13.68 2.26
C THR A 197 -25.38 -14.17 3.64
N GLY A 198 -25.66 -13.36 4.66
CA GLY A 198 -25.48 -13.70 6.05
C GLY A 198 -26.70 -14.38 6.66
N PRO A 199 -26.55 -15.03 7.82
CA PRO A 199 -27.64 -15.73 8.50
C PRO A 199 -28.73 -14.81 9.05
N LEU A 200 -28.45 -13.50 9.19
CA LEU A 200 -29.38 -12.51 9.73
C LEU A 200 -29.96 -11.57 8.66
N LEU A 201 -29.87 -11.94 7.38
CA LEU A 201 -30.49 -11.18 6.31
C LEU A 201 -32.02 -11.12 6.50
N THR A 202 -32.57 -9.91 6.62
CA THR A 202 -34.02 -9.70 6.73
C THR A 202 -34.63 -9.44 5.36
N GLU A 203 -35.92 -9.78 5.17
CA GLU A 203 -36.66 -9.46 3.93
C GLU A 203 -36.63 -7.96 3.61
N LYS A 204 -36.63 -7.12 4.65
CA LYS A 204 -36.55 -5.66 4.51
C LYS A 204 -35.20 -5.22 3.96
N ASP A 205 -34.09 -5.73 4.52
CA ASP A 205 -32.75 -5.42 4.03
C ASP A 205 -32.52 -5.97 2.63
N GLN A 206 -33.04 -7.18 2.39
CA GLN A 206 -33.00 -7.81 1.08
C GLN A 206 -33.63 -6.91 0.01
N ALA A 207 -34.86 -6.44 0.24
CA ALA A 207 -35.56 -5.58 -0.71
C ALA A 207 -34.97 -4.15 -0.78
N LYS A 208 -34.51 -3.61 0.35
CA LYS A 208 -34.05 -2.21 0.44
C LYS A 208 -32.73 -1.98 -0.29
N TRP A 209 -31.75 -2.87 -0.12
CA TRP A 209 -30.40 -2.61 -0.63
C TRP A 209 -29.68 -3.83 -1.19
N VAL A 210 -29.90 -5.05 -0.70
CA VAL A 210 -29.19 -6.23 -1.22
C VAL A 210 -29.59 -6.54 -2.66
N GLU A 211 -30.88 -6.74 -2.95
CA GLU A 211 -31.34 -7.03 -4.31
C GLU A 211 -31.02 -5.91 -5.31
N PRO A 212 -31.24 -4.63 -4.97
CA PRO A 212 -30.78 -3.53 -5.82
C PRO A 212 -29.27 -3.55 -6.11
N LEU A 213 -28.42 -3.77 -5.10
CA LEU A 213 -26.96 -3.88 -5.31
C LEU A 213 -26.61 -5.10 -6.18
N MET A 214 -27.20 -6.28 -5.92
CA MET A 214 -26.91 -7.48 -6.71
C MET A 214 -27.38 -7.37 -8.16
N LYS A 215 -28.44 -6.58 -8.43
CA LYS A 215 -28.87 -6.28 -9.80
C LYS A 215 -27.83 -5.50 -10.58
N LEU A 216 -27.01 -4.65 -9.94
CA LEU A 216 -25.93 -3.90 -10.61
C LEU A 216 -24.94 -4.82 -11.35
N LYS A 217 -24.64 -5.99 -10.78
CA LYS A 217 -23.78 -7.01 -11.38
C LYS A 217 -24.19 -7.40 -12.81
N ALA A 218 -25.49 -7.33 -13.11
CA ALA A 218 -26.02 -7.72 -14.42
C ALA A 218 -25.90 -6.65 -15.51
N TYR A 219 -25.57 -5.39 -15.17
CA TYR A 219 -25.66 -4.26 -16.10
C TYR A 219 -24.31 -3.68 -16.54
N ASP A 220 -23.31 -3.65 -15.66
CA ASP A 220 -21.98 -3.10 -15.95
C ASP A 220 -20.94 -3.69 -14.99
N ASP A 221 -20.19 -4.67 -15.46
CA ASP A 221 -19.23 -5.44 -14.65
C ASP A 221 -18.13 -4.54 -14.08
N GLN A 222 -17.60 -3.60 -14.89
CA GLN A 222 -16.51 -2.71 -14.47
C GLN A 222 -16.97 -1.69 -13.43
N TYR A 223 -18.17 -1.12 -13.62
CA TYR A 223 -18.71 -0.15 -12.68
C TYR A 223 -19.14 -0.80 -11.36
N TYR A 224 -19.74 -1.99 -11.45
CA TYR A 224 -20.09 -2.79 -10.29
C TYR A 224 -18.85 -3.21 -9.49
N ASP A 225 -17.78 -3.64 -10.15
CA ASP A 225 -16.51 -3.95 -9.51
C ASP A 225 -15.93 -2.75 -8.75
N ALA A 226 -15.98 -1.55 -9.34
CA ALA A 226 -15.53 -0.34 -8.66
C ALA A 226 -16.36 -0.04 -7.39
N ILE A 227 -17.69 -0.24 -7.44
CA ILE A 227 -18.55 -0.10 -6.26
C ILE A 227 -18.21 -1.15 -5.20
N LEU A 228 -18.08 -2.42 -5.58
CA LEU A 228 -17.74 -3.50 -4.67
C LEU A 228 -16.39 -3.28 -3.99
N ARG A 229 -15.38 -2.82 -4.75
CA ARG A 229 -14.06 -2.48 -4.20
C ARG A 229 -14.14 -1.34 -3.18
N ASN A 230 -14.99 -0.33 -3.42
CA ASN A 230 -15.19 0.76 -2.46
C ASN A 230 -15.90 0.28 -1.18
N LEU A 231 -16.95 -0.52 -1.33
CA LEU A 231 -17.68 -1.12 -0.21
C LEU A 231 -16.78 -2.02 0.62
N MET A 232 -15.98 -2.86 -0.05
CA MET A 232 -14.99 -3.73 0.55
C MET A 232 -13.93 -2.94 1.31
N SER A 233 -13.31 -1.93 0.67
CA SER A 233 -12.27 -1.10 1.28
C SER A 233 -12.79 -0.40 2.53
N HIS A 234 -14.01 0.14 2.48
CA HIS A 234 -14.62 0.76 3.66
C HIS A 234 -14.90 -0.25 4.77
N ALA A 235 -15.53 -1.38 4.44
CA ALA A 235 -15.80 -2.42 5.42
C ALA A 235 -14.52 -2.96 6.05
N ALA A 236 -13.44 -3.14 5.27
CA ALA A 236 -12.13 -3.55 5.75
C ALA A 236 -11.55 -2.52 6.73
N SER A 237 -11.67 -1.22 6.44
CA SER A 237 -11.14 -0.14 7.28
C SER A 237 -11.71 -0.12 8.70
N VAL A 238 -12.97 -0.57 8.86
CA VAL A 238 -13.62 -0.64 10.18
C VAL A 238 -12.95 -1.69 11.05
N TYR A 239 -12.54 -2.82 10.46
CA TYR A 239 -12.00 -3.97 11.18
C TYR A 239 -10.47 -4.05 11.18
N ALA A 240 -9.79 -3.30 10.30
CA ALA A 240 -8.32 -3.27 10.21
C ALA A 240 -7.63 -2.83 11.51
N VAL A 241 -8.29 -2.04 12.34
CA VAL A 241 -7.77 -1.56 13.64
C VAL A 241 -8.68 -1.93 14.81
N ALA A 242 -9.67 -2.80 14.55
CA ALA A 242 -10.61 -3.26 15.57
C ALA A 242 -10.00 -4.40 16.38
N ASP A 243 -10.51 -4.60 17.60
CA ASP A 243 -10.26 -5.82 18.34
C ASP A 243 -10.91 -7.03 17.63
N ASP A 244 -10.25 -8.19 17.70
CA ASP A 244 -10.71 -9.43 17.08
C ASP A 244 -12.11 -9.83 17.54
N THR A 245 -12.47 -9.52 18.79
CA THR A 245 -13.81 -9.80 19.33
C THR A 245 -14.90 -9.09 18.52
N LEU A 246 -14.67 -7.82 18.16
CA LEU A 246 -15.63 -7.01 17.39
C LEU A 246 -15.80 -7.58 15.99
N TYR A 247 -14.71 -7.95 15.33
CA TYR A 247 -14.74 -8.58 14.01
C TYR A 247 -15.49 -9.91 14.04
N LEU A 248 -15.19 -10.80 15.00
CA LEU A 248 -15.84 -12.10 15.14
C LEU A 248 -17.33 -11.99 15.50
N GLU A 249 -17.73 -11.00 16.28
CA GLU A 249 -19.14 -10.72 16.57
C GLU A 249 -19.89 -10.19 15.34
N ALA A 250 -19.26 -9.26 14.61
CA ALA A 250 -19.81 -8.73 13.38
C ALA A 250 -20.00 -9.84 12.32
N LEU A 251 -19.06 -10.77 12.18
CA LEU A 251 -19.18 -11.92 11.27
C LEU A 251 -20.43 -12.77 11.54
N LYS A 252 -20.80 -12.93 12.81
CA LYS A 252 -21.98 -13.73 13.22
C LYS A 252 -23.29 -13.00 12.96
N THR A 253 -23.26 -11.67 12.96
CA THR A 253 -24.46 -10.84 13.00
C THR A 253 -24.72 -10.02 11.74
N ALA A 254 -23.73 -9.90 10.85
CA ALA A 254 -23.89 -9.15 9.62
C ALA A 254 -24.92 -9.80 8.67
N PRO A 255 -25.81 -9.01 8.06
CA PRO A 255 -26.79 -9.49 7.09
C PRO A 255 -26.15 -9.93 5.77
N MET A 256 -24.96 -9.40 5.44
CA MET A 256 -24.16 -9.81 4.29
C MET A 256 -22.69 -9.93 4.69
N ARG A 257 -21.91 -10.60 3.84
CA ARG A 257 -20.46 -10.74 3.95
C ARG A 257 -19.83 -10.43 2.61
N ILE A 258 -18.69 -9.78 2.62
CA ILE A 258 -17.85 -9.63 1.43
C ILE A 258 -16.77 -10.71 1.52
N LYS A 259 -16.76 -11.62 0.55
CA LYS A 259 -15.69 -12.58 0.37
C LYS A 259 -14.66 -11.96 -0.56
N VAL A 260 -13.43 -11.84 -0.08
CA VAL A 260 -12.27 -11.40 -0.85
C VAL A 260 -11.36 -12.60 -1.03
N SER A 261 -11.01 -12.88 -2.28
CA SER A 261 -9.98 -13.85 -2.62
C SER A 261 -8.89 -13.18 -3.45
N LEU A 262 -7.70 -13.75 -3.43
CA LEU A 262 -6.63 -13.36 -4.34
C LEU A 262 -6.76 -14.12 -5.66
N ASP A 263 -6.57 -13.41 -6.76
CA ASP A 263 -6.21 -14.01 -8.04
C ASP A 263 -4.68 -14.13 -8.05
N LEU A 264 -4.20 -15.36 -7.96
CA LEU A 264 -2.77 -15.63 -7.84
C LEU A 264 -2.16 -15.77 -9.25
N PRO A 265 -1.01 -15.12 -9.51
CA PRO A 265 -0.35 -15.26 -10.80
C PRO A 265 0.31 -16.64 -10.93
N ARG A 266 0.62 -17.06 -12.16
CA ARG A 266 1.19 -18.38 -12.48
C ARG A 266 2.47 -18.72 -11.74
N GLU A 267 3.24 -17.71 -11.36
CA GLU A 267 4.49 -17.86 -10.63
C GLU A 267 4.27 -18.29 -9.16
N VAL A 268 3.04 -18.26 -8.67
CA VAL A 268 2.67 -18.60 -7.29
C VAL A 268 1.96 -19.97 -7.25
N ASP A 269 2.54 -20.93 -6.54
CA ASP A 269 2.01 -22.29 -6.35
C ASP A 269 1.23 -22.46 -5.03
N ASP A 270 0.73 -21.35 -4.48
CA ASP A 270 -0.07 -21.39 -3.25
C ASP A 270 -1.54 -21.70 -3.54
N ASN A 271 -2.22 -22.32 -2.58
CA ASN A 271 -3.66 -22.51 -2.68
C ASN A 271 -4.37 -21.16 -2.47
N ARG A 272 -5.19 -20.75 -3.43
CA ARG A 272 -5.96 -19.51 -3.37
C ARG A 272 -6.83 -19.41 -2.12
N GLU A 273 -7.42 -20.51 -1.66
CA GLU A 273 -8.30 -20.54 -0.49
C GLU A 273 -7.57 -20.14 0.81
N ASP A 274 -6.23 -20.25 0.86
CA ASP A 274 -5.43 -19.83 2.01
C ASP A 274 -5.47 -18.32 2.22
N PHE A 275 -5.90 -17.56 1.21
CA PHE A 275 -6.02 -16.11 1.23
C PHE A 275 -7.47 -15.63 1.18
N ASP A 276 -8.44 -16.51 1.45
CA ASP A 276 -9.83 -16.08 1.54
C ASP A 276 -10.05 -15.26 2.82
N LEU A 277 -10.48 -14.01 2.64
CA LEU A 277 -10.86 -13.12 3.73
C LEU A 277 -12.36 -12.82 3.65
N ILE A 278 -13.05 -13.02 4.77
CA ILE A 278 -14.47 -12.68 4.91
C ILE A 278 -14.59 -11.40 5.72
N ILE A 279 -15.22 -10.38 5.15
CA ILE A 279 -15.41 -9.08 5.78
C ILE A 279 -16.90 -8.89 6.09
N PRO A 280 -17.30 -8.67 7.35
CA PRO A 280 -18.69 -8.38 7.70
C PRO A 280 -19.20 -7.12 6.98
N PHE A 281 -20.40 -7.18 6.44
CA PHE A 281 -21.03 -6.06 5.76
C PHE A 281 -22.42 -5.77 6.34
N ASP A 282 -22.52 -4.67 7.09
CA ASP A 282 -23.77 -4.22 7.71
C ASP A 282 -23.94 -2.70 7.63
N PRO A 283 -24.59 -2.19 6.56
CA PRO A 283 -24.87 -0.77 6.42
C PRO A 283 -25.78 -0.21 7.53
N ASN A 284 -26.51 -1.04 8.28
CA ASN A 284 -27.37 -0.55 9.36
C ASN A 284 -26.57 -0.21 10.64
N ARG A 285 -25.33 -0.71 10.76
CA ARG A 285 -24.44 -0.45 11.90
C ARG A 285 -23.40 0.64 11.63
N ASP A 286 -23.18 0.96 10.36
CA ASP A 286 -22.20 1.97 9.94
C ASP A 286 -22.87 3.00 9.02
N ILE A 287 -23.01 4.23 9.54
CA ILE A 287 -23.63 5.34 8.82
C ILE A 287 -22.87 5.73 7.55
N ARG A 288 -21.55 5.54 7.51
CA ARG A 288 -20.75 5.83 6.32
C ARG A 288 -20.94 4.76 5.27
N LEU A 289 -20.93 3.49 5.68
CA LEU A 289 -21.26 2.39 4.80
C LEU A 289 -22.67 2.52 4.23
N ALA A 290 -23.65 2.94 5.05
CA ALA A 290 -25.01 3.25 4.61
C ALA A 290 -25.03 4.30 3.49
N LYS A 291 -24.25 5.37 3.64
CA LYS A 291 -24.15 6.44 2.65
C LYS A 291 -23.51 5.96 1.35
N ILE A 292 -22.46 5.14 1.41
CA ILE A 292 -21.82 4.57 0.21
C ILE A 292 -22.81 3.65 -0.53
N VAL A 293 -23.59 2.85 0.21
CA VAL A 293 -24.66 2.04 -0.38
C VAL A 293 -25.73 2.92 -1.03
N GLU A 294 -26.19 3.97 -0.35
CA GLU A 294 -27.17 4.91 -0.91
C GLU A 294 -26.65 5.58 -2.18
N GLU A 295 -25.40 6.05 -2.19
CA GLU A 295 -24.76 6.64 -3.38
C GLU A 295 -24.67 5.64 -4.53
N ALA A 296 -24.24 4.40 -4.25
CA ALA A 296 -24.19 3.30 -5.22
C ALA A 296 -25.57 3.01 -5.84
N LEU A 297 -26.64 3.09 -5.04
CA LEU A 297 -28.01 2.92 -5.49
C LEU A 297 -28.55 4.15 -6.24
N ASN A 298 -28.18 5.37 -5.86
CA ASN A 298 -28.63 6.59 -6.55
C ASN A 298 -28.08 6.70 -7.98
N ILE A 299 -26.88 6.14 -8.24
CA ILE A 299 -26.36 6.03 -9.61
C ILE A 299 -27.32 5.23 -10.52
N ILE A 300 -28.12 4.33 -9.96
CA ILE A 300 -29.17 3.57 -10.67
C ILE A 300 -30.35 4.48 -11.06
N GLU A 301 -30.71 5.43 -10.20
CA GLU A 301 -31.86 6.31 -10.41
C GLU A 301 -31.58 7.41 -11.44
N ASP A 302 -30.38 8.00 -11.42
CA ASP A 302 -29.98 9.09 -12.34
C ASP A 302 -29.53 8.62 -13.73
N ARG A 303 -29.32 7.31 -13.91
CA ARG A 303 -29.00 6.69 -15.21
C ARG A 303 -30.01 5.61 -15.59
N PRO A 304 -31.27 5.95 -15.92
CA PRO A 304 -32.19 4.98 -16.48
C PRO A 304 -31.63 4.50 -17.83
N LEU A 305 -31.43 3.19 -17.94
CA LEU A 305 -30.92 2.37 -19.05
C LEU A 305 -31.70 2.53 -20.40
N LYS A 306 -31.86 3.74 -20.93
CA LYS A 306 -32.40 3.95 -22.30
C LYS A 306 -31.45 4.62 -23.28
N GLU A 307 -30.28 5.07 -22.85
CA GLU A 307 -29.30 5.69 -23.74
C GLU A 307 -27.87 5.18 -23.46
N ARG A 308 -27.62 3.90 -23.72
CA ARG A 308 -26.31 3.37 -24.11
C ARG A 308 -26.49 2.18 -25.05
#